data_AF-A0A8C5X685-F1
#
_entry.id   AF-A0A8C5X685-F1
#
_cell.length_a   1.000
_cell.length_b   1.000
_cell.length_c   1.000
_cell.angle_alpha   90.00
_cell.angle_beta   90.00
_cell.angle_gamma   90.00
#
_symmetry.space_group_name_H-M   'P 1'
#
loop_
_entity.id
_entity.type
_entity.pdbx_description
1 polymer ?
#
loop_
_entity_poly.entity_id
_entity_poly.type
_entity_poly.pdbx_seq_one_letter_code
_entity_poly.pdbx_strand_id
1 'polypeptide(L)'
;MPGAAARSPARPGAPARVLRLAAAPPAGRDEPLLRGIFEIGKRSCDVVLSARRLRWSPILPESPTGGRGRSQEEIIEMKDVFSVKLKRRRFAGQKKGGTLLGITIFKFLNKEENKLTDCAVHLNNLSEDHCQLWFRHLKEILNGFQNRPKSLKVFVNPSSHKREAAHVYYEKVAPLFNLADIKTDVTVTEYEGHALSVLKECDLQAFDG
;
A
#
# COMPACT_ATOMS: atom_id res chain seq x y z
N MET A 1 -51.70 -55.42 -26.58
CA MET A 1 -51.83 -54.69 -27.87
C MET A 1 -52.45 -53.33 -27.56
N PRO A 2 -51.98 -52.17 -28.06
CA PRO A 2 -50.80 -51.83 -28.86
C PRO A 2 -49.92 -50.73 -28.23
N GLY A 3 -48.84 -50.32 -28.90
CA GLY A 3 -48.22 -49.00 -28.68
C GLY A 3 -46.71 -48.94 -28.43
N ALA A 4 -45.87 -49.64 -29.19
CA ALA A 4 -44.43 -49.40 -29.19
C ALA A 4 -44.11 -48.15 -30.03
N ALA A 5 -43.85 -47.02 -29.38
CA ALA A 5 -43.36 -45.80 -30.03
C ALA A 5 -41.82 -45.85 -30.14
N ALA A 6 -41.32 -45.79 -31.36
CA ALA A 6 -39.90 -45.69 -31.69
C ALA A 6 -39.31 -44.39 -31.13
N ARG A 7 -38.23 -44.50 -30.34
CA ARG A 7 -37.42 -43.35 -29.91
C ARG A 7 -36.28 -43.12 -30.91
N SER A 8 -36.28 -41.96 -31.55
CA SER A 8 -35.16 -41.43 -32.35
C SER A 8 -33.90 -41.20 -31.50
N PRO A 9 -32.68 -41.32 -32.06
CA PRO A 9 -31.46 -41.00 -31.34
C PRO A 9 -31.30 -39.48 -31.18
N ALA A 10 -31.09 -39.04 -29.95
CA ALA A 10 -30.80 -37.66 -29.60
C ALA A 10 -29.43 -37.23 -30.18
N ARG A 11 -29.40 -36.05 -30.81
CA ARG A 11 -28.18 -35.40 -31.30
C ARG A 11 -27.23 -35.08 -30.14
N PRO A 12 -25.90 -35.18 -30.32
CA PRO A 12 -24.95 -34.78 -29.30
C PRO A 12 -25.04 -33.27 -29.07
N GLY A 13 -25.29 -32.91 -27.80
CA GLY A 13 -25.32 -31.53 -27.33
C GLY A 13 -23.97 -30.84 -27.53
N ALA A 14 -24.05 -29.60 -27.99
CA ALA A 14 -22.91 -28.71 -28.19
C ALA A 14 -22.05 -28.58 -26.91
N PRO A 15 -20.73 -28.38 -27.05
CA PRO A 15 -19.83 -28.31 -25.91
C PRO A 15 -20.18 -27.13 -25.01
N ALA A 16 -20.09 -27.39 -23.70
CA ALA A 16 -20.23 -26.41 -22.63
C ALA A 16 -19.41 -25.17 -22.96
N ARG A 17 -20.13 -24.04 -23.08
CA ARG A 17 -19.59 -22.71 -23.29
C ARG A 17 -18.66 -22.40 -22.14
N VAL A 18 -17.36 -22.57 -22.38
CA VAL A 18 -16.28 -22.07 -21.52
C VAL A 18 -16.61 -20.62 -21.23
N LEU A 19 -16.81 -20.29 -19.95
CA LEU A 19 -16.95 -18.90 -19.52
C LEU A 19 -15.65 -18.20 -19.94
N ARG A 20 -15.73 -17.48 -21.06
CA ARG A 20 -14.73 -16.48 -21.41
C ARG A 20 -14.62 -15.57 -20.21
N LEU A 21 -13.43 -15.58 -19.60
CA LEU A 21 -12.98 -14.61 -18.62
C LEU A 21 -13.44 -13.23 -19.14
N ALA A 22 -14.35 -12.60 -18.41
CA ALA A 22 -14.78 -11.26 -18.75
C ALA A 22 -13.52 -10.41 -18.87
N ALA A 23 -13.31 -9.84 -20.06
CA ALA A 23 -12.25 -8.89 -20.31
C ALA A 23 -12.27 -7.84 -19.20
N ALA A 24 -11.07 -7.49 -18.72
CA ALA A 24 -10.90 -6.43 -17.73
C ALA A 24 -11.78 -5.22 -18.10
N PRO A 25 -12.49 -4.62 -17.13
CA PRO A 25 -13.38 -3.52 -17.41
C PRO A 25 -12.61 -2.40 -18.14
N PRO A 26 -13.20 -1.79 -19.19
CA PRO A 26 -12.54 -0.73 -19.93
C PRO A 26 -12.25 0.41 -18.98
N ALA A 27 -10.97 0.80 -18.86
CA ALA A 27 -10.44 1.95 -18.09
C ALA A 27 -11.51 2.65 -17.22
N GLY A 28 -11.97 1.94 -16.18
CA GLY A 28 -13.11 2.35 -15.38
C GLY A 28 -12.74 3.63 -14.66
N ARG A 29 -13.65 4.62 -14.68
CA ARG A 29 -13.52 5.86 -13.92
C ARG A 29 -13.09 5.52 -12.49
N ASP A 30 -11.89 5.94 -12.10
CA ASP A 30 -11.38 5.77 -10.74
C ASP A 30 -12.16 6.75 -9.85
N GLU A 31 -13.34 6.31 -9.41
CA GLU A 31 -14.32 7.13 -8.72
C GLU A 31 -13.74 7.65 -7.39
N PRO A 32 -13.91 8.95 -7.08
CA PRO A 32 -13.37 9.50 -5.86
C PRO A 32 -14.10 8.91 -4.64
N LEU A 33 -13.34 8.25 -3.78
CA LEU A 33 -13.81 7.75 -2.49
C LEU A 33 -13.94 8.90 -1.49
N LEU A 34 -12.97 9.82 -1.48
CA LEU A 34 -12.97 11.01 -0.64
C LEU A 34 -12.47 12.23 -1.39
N ARG A 35 -12.99 13.40 -0.99
CA ARG A 35 -12.50 14.73 -1.38
C ARG A 35 -12.34 15.58 -0.13
N GLY A 36 -11.28 16.37 -0.09
CA GLY A 36 -10.92 17.10 1.12
C GLY A 36 -9.80 18.08 0.87
N ILE A 37 -9.73 19.10 1.72
CA ILE A 37 -8.71 20.13 1.64
C ILE A 37 -7.64 19.84 2.69
N PHE A 38 -6.39 19.79 2.23
CA PHE A 38 -5.22 19.66 3.11
C PHE A 38 -4.20 20.72 2.76
N GLU A 39 -3.44 21.14 3.76
CA GLU A 39 -2.21 21.88 3.52
C GLU A 39 -1.09 20.87 3.22
N ILE A 40 -0.46 21.00 2.05
CA ILE A 40 0.67 20.19 1.64
C ILE A 40 1.85 21.13 1.41
N GLY A 41 2.90 20.95 2.20
CA GLY A 41 4.01 21.90 2.28
C GLY A 41 3.57 23.21 2.91
N LYS A 42 3.20 24.21 2.09
CA LYS A 42 2.71 25.53 2.51
C LYS A 42 1.55 26.02 1.63
N ARG A 43 0.87 25.10 0.95
CA ARG A 43 -0.22 25.41 0.02
C ARG A 43 -1.46 24.60 0.39
N SER A 44 -2.62 25.25 0.33
CA SER A 44 -3.91 24.57 0.41
C SER A 44 -4.16 23.85 -0.90
N CYS A 45 -4.40 22.55 -0.83
CA CYS A 45 -4.62 21.70 -1.98
C CYS A 45 -5.99 21.03 -1.91
N ASP A 46 -6.68 20.92 -3.04
CA ASP A 46 -7.81 20.00 -3.20
C ASP A 46 -7.21 18.60 -3.37
N VAL A 47 -7.53 17.70 -2.45
CA VAL A 47 -7.02 16.34 -2.41
C VAL A 47 -8.16 15.39 -2.70
N VAL A 48 -7.90 14.44 -3.59
CA VAL A 48 -8.88 13.43 -3.98
C VAL A 48 -8.26 12.05 -3.86
N LEU A 49 -8.91 11.20 -3.06
CA LEU A 49 -8.56 9.81 -2.89
C LEU A 49 -9.48 8.93 -3.72
N SER A 50 -8.89 8.01 -4.46
CA SER A 50 -9.57 6.91 -5.15
C SER A 50 -8.99 5.58 -4.69
N ALA A 51 -9.54 4.46 -5.17
CA ALA A 51 -9.05 3.13 -4.79
C ALA A 51 -7.59 2.89 -5.22
N ARG A 52 -7.15 3.56 -6.29
CA ARG A 52 -5.82 3.31 -6.88
C ARG A 52 -4.86 4.47 -6.74
N ARG A 53 -5.35 5.69 -6.50
CA ARG A 53 -4.55 6.91 -6.57
C ARG A 53 -4.94 7.90 -5.49
N LEU A 54 -3.94 8.66 -5.07
CA LEU A 54 -4.13 9.89 -4.32
C LEU A 54 -3.61 11.03 -5.19
N ARG A 55 -4.47 11.99 -5.50
CA ARG A 55 -4.12 13.15 -6.33
C ARG A 55 -4.41 14.44 -5.60
N TRP A 56 -3.60 15.45 -5.85
CA TRP A 56 -3.87 16.79 -5.34
C TRP A 56 -3.39 17.88 -6.28
N SER A 57 -4.04 19.04 -6.17
CA SER A 57 -3.62 20.24 -6.87
C SER A 57 -3.77 21.46 -5.97
N PRO A 58 -2.89 22.48 -6.09
CA PRO A 58 -3.04 23.72 -5.35
C PRO A 58 -4.37 24.40 -5.69
N ILE A 59 -5.08 24.86 -4.66
CA ILE A 59 -6.28 25.70 -4.83
C ILE A 59 -5.81 27.09 -5.26
N LEU A 60 -6.14 27.47 -6.49
CA LEU A 60 -5.83 28.80 -7.01
C LEU A 60 -6.96 29.77 -6.63
N PRO A 61 -6.65 30.99 -6.17
CA PRO A 61 -7.66 32.04 -6.08
C PRO A 61 -8.17 32.38 -7.48
N GLU A 62 -9.47 32.62 -7.62
CA GLU A 62 -10.07 33.08 -8.88
C GLU A 62 -9.44 34.42 -9.26
N SER A 63 -8.71 34.45 -10.38
CA SER A 63 -8.20 35.71 -10.92
C SER A 63 -9.29 36.37 -11.78
N PRO A 64 -9.50 37.71 -11.69
CA PRO A 64 -10.48 38.43 -12.49
C PRO A 64 -10.31 38.27 -14.01
N THR A 65 -9.13 37.87 -14.48
CA THR A 65 -8.74 37.86 -15.89
C THR A 65 -8.83 36.49 -16.58
N GLY A 66 -9.49 35.49 -15.99
CA GLY A 66 -9.86 34.23 -16.67
C GLY A 66 -8.69 33.33 -17.10
N GLY A 67 -7.46 33.65 -16.69
CA GLY A 67 -6.28 32.85 -16.98
C GLY A 67 -6.28 31.57 -16.15
N ARG A 68 -6.63 30.43 -16.75
CA ARG A 68 -6.39 29.10 -16.16
C ARG A 68 -4.88 28.87 -16.07
N GLY A 69 -4.28 29.24 -14.95
CA GLY A 69 -2.94 28.77 -14.60
C GLY A 69 -2.92 27.24 -14.64
N ARG A 70 -1.96 26.64 -15.35
CA ARG A 70 -1.75 25.19 -15.34
C ARG A 70 -1.32 24.78 -13.94
N SER A 71 -2.27 24.36 -13.09
CA SER A 71 -1.94 23.72 -11.82
C SER A 71 -1.29 22.37 -12.10
N GLN A 72 -0.07 22.18 -11.62
CA GLN A 72 0.62 20.89 -11.67
C GLN A 72 -0.08 19.97 -10.67
N GLU A 73 -0.90 19.04 -11.19
CA GLU A 73 -1.51 17.99 -10.39
C GLU A 73 -0.43 16.96 -10.04
N GLU A 74 -0.29 16.68 -8.75
CA GLU A 74 0.60 15.64 -8.25
C GLU A 74 -0.21 14.39 -7.94
N ILE A 75 0.36 13.22 -8.24
CA ILE A 75 -0.32 11.93 -8.12
C ILE A 75 0.62 10.94 -7.42
N ILE A 76 0.05 10.13 -6.52
CA ILE A 76 0.65 8.95 -5.94
C ILE A 76 -0.21 7.74 -6.32
N GLU A 77 0.41 6.68 -6.81
CA GLU A 77 -0.27 5.38 -6.93
C GLU A 77 -0.27 4.67 -5.57
N MET A 78 -1.42 4.16 -5.16
CA MET A 78 -1.57 3.49 -3.86
C MET A 78 -0.72 2.22 -3.73
N LYS A 79 -0.33 1.61 -4.87
CA LYS A 79 0.60 0.48 -4.90
C LYS A 79 2.02 0.86 -4.46
N ASP A 80 2.39 2.14 -4.60
CA ASP A 80 3.72 2.65 -4.24
C ASP A 80 3.79 3.11 -2.77
N VAL A 81 2.64 3.10 -2.07
CA VAL A 81 2.52 3.51 -0.68
C VAL A 81 2.73 2.30 0.23
N PHE A 82 3.81 2.34 1.01
CA PHE A 82 4.12 1.27 1.96
C PHE A 82 3.65 1.60 3.38
N SER A 83 3.35 2.84 3.73
CA SER A 83 2.78 3.15 5.05
C SER A 83 1.98 4.44 5.07
N VAL A 84 1.03 4.52 6.00
CA VAL A 84 0.30 5.74 6.33
C VAL A 84 0.23 5.82 7.85
N LYS A 85 0.51 7.00 8.42
CA LYS A 85 0.48 7.26 9.87
C LYS A 85 -0.18 8.61 10.17
N LEU A 86 -0.82 8.70 11.33
CA LEU A 86 -1.30 9.98 11.86
C LEU A 86 -0.13 10.80 12.41
N LYS A 87 -0.01 12.05 11.98
CA LYS A 87 1.02 12.99 12.42
C LYS A 87 0.53 13.74 13.65
N ARG A 88 1.19 13.57 14.79
CA ARG A 88 0.83 14.25 16.05
C ARG A 88 2.01 15.05 16.61
N ARG A 89 1.73 16.23 17.13
CA ARG A 89 2.68 17.00 17.94
C ARG A 89 2.53 16.59 19.40
N ARG A 90 3.64 16.26 20.05
CA ARG A 90 3.70 15.94 21.48
C ARG A 90 4.65 16.89 22.19
N PHE A 91 4.34 17.22 23.44
CA PHE A 91 5.27 17.93 24.30
C PHE A 91 6.34 16.98 24.84
N ALA A 92 7.51 17.52 25.19
CA ALA A 92 8.59 16.74 25.79
C ALA A 92 8.07 15.99 27.04
N GLY A 93 8.34 14.67 27.11
CA GLY A 93 7.88 13.81 28.20
C GLY A 93 6.48 13.19 28.03
N GLN A 94 5.67 13.64 27.06
CA GLN A 94 4.32 13.10 26.83
C GLN A 94 4.35 11.80 26.01
N LYS A 95 4.04 10.66 26.66
CA LYS A 95 4.05 9.32 26.02
C LYS A 95 2.79 8.98 25.20
N LYS A 96 1.65 9.61 25.51
CA LYS A 96 0.34 9.37 24.84
C LYS A 96 -0.40 10.67 24.58
N GLY A 97 -1.20 10.68 23.51
CA GLY A 97 -1.95 11.87 23.09
C GLY A 97 -1.12 12.82 22.21
N GLY A 98 -1.55 14.09 22.19
CA GLY A 98 -0.95 15.16 21.38
C GLY A 98 -1.88 15.67 20.29
N THR A 99 -1.68 16.93 19.90
CA THR A 99 -2.47 17.59 18.85
C THR A 99 -2.24 16.89 17.52
N LEU A 100 -3.31 16.44 16.88
CA LEU A 100 -3.23 15.91 15.53
C LEU A 100 -2.94 17.05 14.55
N LEU A 101 -1.91 16.84 13.72
CA LEU A 101 -1.47 17.79 12.71
C LEU A 101 -1.86 17.37 11.29
N GLY A 102 -2.22 16.09 11.10
CA GLY A 102 -2.55 15.56 9.78
C GLY A 102 -2.19 14.09 9.61
N ILE A 103 -1.92 13.72 8.36
CA ILE A 103 -1.57 12.37 7.92
C ILE A 103 -0.22 12.42 7.21
N THR A 104 0.65 11.44 7.47
CA THR A 104 1.87 11.20 6.72
C THR A 104 1.70 9.95 5.88
N ILE A 105 2.00 10.06 4.59
CA ILE A 105 1.98 8.98 3.61
C ILE A 105 3.42 8.69 3.21
N PHE A 106 3.85 7.45 3.41
CA PHE A 106 5.19 6.98 3.05
C PHE A 106 5.10 6.14 1.78
N LYS A 107 5.83 6.57 0.76
CA LYS A 107 5.91 5.90 -0.54
C LYS A 107 7.35 5.59 -0.88
N PHE A 108 7.56 4.59 -1.73
CA PHE A 108 8.85 4.40 -2.38
C PHE A 108 8.87 5.10 -3.74
N LEU A 109 10.06 5.51 -4.15
CA LEU A 109 10.36 6.09 -5.45
C LEU A 109 11.49 5.27 -6.06
N ASN A 110 11.30 4.86 -7.30
CA ASN A 110 12.35 4.21 -8.07
C ASN A 110 13.27 5.28 -8.66
N LYS A 111 14.55 5.34 -8.23
CA LYS A 111 15.51 6.32 -8.75
C LYS A 111 16.29 5.79 -9.94
N GLU A 112 16.71 4.53 -9.87
CA GLU A 112 17.56 3.82 -10.83
C GLU A 112 17.16 2.34 -10.81
N GLU A 113 17.55 1.54 -11.80
CA GLU A 113 17.35 0.08 -11.75
C GLU A 113 17.90 -0.47 -10.43
N ASN A 114 17.05 -1.17 -9.67
CA ASN A 114 17.34 -1.76 -8.35
C ASN A 114 17.62 -0.77 -7.20
N LYS A 115 17.24 0.51 -7.33
CA LYS A 115 17.42 1.51 -6.26
C LYS A 115 16.12 2.19 -5.88
N LEU A 116 15.59 1.76 -4.73
CA LEU A 116 14.41 2.35 -4.10
C LEU A 116 14.84 3.40 -3.07
N THR A 117 14.12 4.52 -3.04
CA THR A 117 14.22 5.53 -1.98
C THR A 117 12.86 5.77 -1.38
N ASP A 118 12.76 5.91 -0.07
CA ASP A 118 11.53 6.29 0.59
C ASP A 118 11.31 7.81 0.52
N CYS A 119 10.04 8.22 0.56
CA CYS A 119 9.61 9.61 0.56
C CYS A 119 8.36 9.74 1.42
N ALA A 120 8.29 10.81 2.21
CA ALA A 120 7.13 11.14 3.03
C ALA A 120 6.39 12.35 2.47
N VAL A 121 5.07 12.20 2.28
CA VAL A 121 4.15 13.28 1.93
C VAL A 121 3.27 13.58 3.12
N HIS A 122 3.18 14.86 3.50
CA HIS A 122 2.39 15.31 4.65
C HIS A 122 1.13 16.01 4.18
N LEU A 123 -0.03 15.44 4.54
CA LEU A 123 -1.33 16.05 4.39
C LEU A 123 -1.71 16.69 5.74
N ASN A 124 -1.45 18.00 5.91
CA ASN A 124 -1.74 18.67 7.17
C ASN A 124 -3.22 19.11 7.20
N ASN A 125 -3.92 18.79 8.30
CA ASN A 125 -5.25 19.28 8.62
C ASN A 125 -5.46 19.14 10.13
N LEU A 126 -6.04 20.16 10.77
CA LEU A 126 -6.22 20.20 12.22
C LEU A 126 -7.51 19.51 12.71
N SER A 127 -8.44 19.20 11.79
CA SER A 127 -9.66 18.46 12.12
C SER A 127 -9.32 16.99 12.37
N GLU A 128 -9.51 16.56 13.62
CA GLU A 128 -9.26 15.17 14.03
C GLU A 128 -10.15 14.19 13.29
N ASP A 129 -11.46 14.46 13.23
CA ASP A 129 -12.41 13.60 12.52
C ASP A 129 -12.09 13.47 11.03
N HIS A 130 -11.72 14.59 10.39
CA HIS A 130 -11.34 14.57 8.98
C HIS A 130 -10.10 13.70 8.74
N CYS A 131 -9.06 13.88 9.55
CA CYS A 131 -7.84 13.09 9.40
C CYS A 131 -8.06 11.62 9.74
N GLN A 132 -8.88 11.30 10.73
CA GLN A 132 -9.19 9.92 11.12
C GLN A 132 -9.99 9.20 10.02
N LEU A 133 -10.96 9.89 9.42
CA LEU A 133 -11.73 9.36 8.29
C LEU A 133 -10.80 9.01 7.12
N TRP A 134 -9.96 9.96 6.70
CA TRP A 134 -9.01 9.76 5.62
C TRP A 134 -7.99 8.67 5.93
N PHE A 135 -7.45 8.66 7.16
CA PHE A 135 -6.53 7.65 7.62
C PHE A 135 -7.12 6.23 7.53
N ARG A 136 -8.38 6.07 7.94
CA ARG A 136 -9.10 4.79 7.87
C ARG A 136 -9.22 4.30 6.44
N HIS A 137 -9.72 5.14 5.52
CA HIS A 137 -9.87 4.77 4.11
C HIS A 137 -8.53 4.47 3.43
N LEU A 138 -7.48 5.23 3.72
CA LEU A 138 -6.14 4.93 3.23
C LEU A 138 -5.66 3.56 3.74
N LYS A 139 -5.85 3.25 5.02
CA LYS A 139 -5.48 1.95 5.61
C LYS A 139 -6.31 0.80 5.03
N GLU A 140 -7.59 1.00 4.77
CA GLU A 140 -8.46 0.02 4.11
C GLU A 140 -7.96 -0.33 2.71
N ILE A 141 -7.65 0.68 1.89
CA ILE A 141 -7.06 0.48 0.54
C ILE A 141 -5.75 -0.31 0.66
N LEU A 142 -4.86 0.10 1.57
CA LEU A 142 -3.57 -0.56 1.76
C LEU A 142 -3.69 -2.01 2.25
N ASN A 143 -4.70 -2.30 3.08
CA ASN A 143 -4.95 -3.65 3.56
C ASN A 143 -5.66 -4.53 2.51
N GLY A 144 -6.33 -3.93 1.52
CA GLY A 144 -6.97 -4.65 0.41
C GLY A 144 -6.00 -5.22 -0.64
N PHE A 145 -4.72 -4.83 -0.63
CA PHE A 145 -3.71 -5.41 -1.51
C PHE A 145 -3.35 -6.83 -1.07
N GLN A 146 -3.73 -7.84 -1.88
CA GLN A 146 -3.45 -9.25 -1.60
C GLN A 146 -1.96 -9.58 -1.60
N ASN A 147 -1.17 -8.92 -2.45
CA ASN A 147 0.27 -9.18 -2.59
C ASN A 147 1.13 -8.40 -1.59
N ARG A 148 0.52 -7.79 -0.56
CA ARG A 148 1.24 -7.01 0.43
C ARG A 148 1.54 -7.87 1.67
N PRO A 149 2.82 -8.18 1.94
CA PRO A 149 3.17 -9.04 3.06
C PRO A 149 2.79 -8.42 4.40
N LYS A 150 2.40 -9.27 5.35
CA LYS A 150 2.05 -8.94 6.74
C LYS A 150 3.01 -9.59 7.73
N SER A 151 3.59 -10.73 7.37
CA SER A 151 4.56 -11.48 8.18
C SER A 151 5.74 -11.92 7.31
N LEU A 152 6.97 -11.65 7.73
CA LEU A 152 8.19 -12.06 7.03
C LEU A 152 9.14 -12.83 7.94
N LYS A 153 9.77 -13.89 7.41
CA LYS A 153 10.90 -14.57 8.06
C LYS A 153 12.21 -13.99 7.54
N VAL A 154 12.97 -13.33 8.40
CA VAL A 154 14.21 -12.62 8.01
C VAL A 154 15.42 -13.35 8.55
N PHE A 155 16.30 -13.79 7.65
CA PHE A 155 17.62 -14.31 8.01
C PHE A 155 18.68 -13.24 7.85
N VAL A 156 19.48 -13.03 8.90
CA VAL A 156 20.56 -12.04 8.91
C VAL A 156 21.88 -12.75 9.10
N ASN A 157 22.77 -12.69 8.10
CA ASN A 157 24.13 -13.18 8.26
C ASN A 157 25.02 -12.07 8.85
N PRO A 158 25.44 -12.18 10.12
CA PRO A 158 26.21 -11.13 10.78
C PRO A 158 27.60 -10.94 10.16
N SER A 159 28.13 -11.92 9.43
CA SER A 159 29.45 -11.81 8.76
C SER A 159 29.39 -11.10 7.42
N SER A 160 28.20 -10.87 6.86
CA SER A 160 28.03 -10.18 5.57
C SER A 160 28.35 -8.69 5.69
N HIS A 161 28.69 -8.08 4.54
CA HIS A 161 28.97 -6.64 4.42
C HIS A 161 29.93 -6.12 5.49
N LYS A 162 31.16 -6.65 5.53
CA LYS A 162 32.19 -6.25 6.51
C LYS A 162 31.73 -6.35 7.98
N ARG A 163 30.86 -7.31 8.28
CA ARG A 163 30.25 -7.55 9.60
C ARG A 163 29.25 -6.49 10.07
N GLU A 164 28.73 -5.67 9.15
CA GLU A 164 27.75 -4.63 9.47
C GLU A 164 26.31 -5.05 9.18
N ALA A 165 26.08 -6.22 8.56
CA ALA A 165 24.75 -6.62 8.10
C ALA A 165 23.68 -6.63 9.22
N ALA A 166 24.04 -7.09 10.42
CA ALA A 166 23.13 -7.05 11.57
C ALA A 166 22.79 -5.61 11.97
N HIS A 167 23.79 -4.74 12.04
CA HIS A 167 23.59 -3.32 12.36
C HIS A 167 22.74 -2.62 11.31
N VAL A 168 23.02 -2.84 10.02
CA VAL A 168 22.23 -2.32 8.89
C VAL A 168 20.78 -2.78 8.99
N TYR A 169 20.53 -4.05 9.33
CA TYR A 169 19.17 -4.55 9.50
C TYR A 169 18.42 -3.77 10.59
N TYR A 170 18.98 -3.69 11.80
CA TYR A 170 18.28 -3.05 12.92
C TYR A 170 18.13 -1.53 12.77
N GLU A 171 19.11 -0.85 12.18
CA GLU A 171 19.07 0.61 12.04
C GLU A 171 18.27 1.10 10.83
N LYS A 172 18.28 0.34 9.73
CA LYS A 172 17.72 0.82 8.45
C LYS A 172 16.53 0.01 7.98
N VAL A 173 16.56 -1.32 8.14
CA VAL A 173 15.54 -2.21 7.56
C VAL A 173 14.37 -2.42 8.51
N ALA A 174 14.63 -2.82 9.76
CA ALA A 174 13.59 -3.08 10.76
C ALA A 174 12.65 -1.88 10.99
N PRO A 175 13.12 -0.61 11.01
CA PRO A 175 12.23 0.54 11.11
C PRO A 175 11.25 0.67 9.95
N LEU A 176 11.66 0.28 8.72
CA LEU A 176 10.79 0.31 7.55
C LEU A 176 9.70 -0.75 7.63
N PHE A 177 10.04 -1.98 8.06
CA PHE A 177 9.04 -3.03 8.29
C PHE A 177 8.05 -2.65 9.39
N ASN A 178 8.54 -2.12 10.51
CA ASN A 178 7.69 -1.61 11.60
C ASN A 178 6.78 -0.48 11.11
N LEU A 179 7.31 0.44 10.30
CA LEU A 179 6.52 1.53 9.73
C LEU A 179 5.44 1.00 8.79
N ALA A 180 5.74 -0.03 8.00
CA ALA A 180 4.81 -0.69 7.07
C ALA A 180 3.77 -1.60 7.75
N ASP A 181 3.83 -1.74 9.07
CA ASP A 181 3.04 -2.67 9.88
C ASP A 181 3.25 -4.14 9.46
N ILE A 182 4.51 -4.51 9.15
CA ILE A 182 4.93 -5.87 8.81
C ILE A 182 5.58 -6.50 10.05
N LYS A 183 5.07 -7.65 10.47
CA LYS A 183 5.68 -8.47 11.51
C LYS A 183 6.91 -9.16 10.94
N THR A 184 8.02 -9.12 11.67
CA THR A 184 9.24 -9.84 11.29
C THR A 184 9.61 -10.84 12.37
N ASP A 185 9.94 -12.05 11.94
CA ASP A 185 10.62 -13.06 12.75
C ASP A 185 12.08 -13.12 12.27
N VAL A 186 13.00 -12.68 13.12
CA VAL A 186 14.40 -12.46 12.74
C VAL A 186 15.26 -13.56 13.32
N THR A 187 16.05 -14.21 12.47
CA THR A 187 17.04 -15.20 12.87
C THR A 187 18.42 -14.76 12.39
N VAL A 188 19.31 -14.48 13.35
CA VAL A 188 20.72 -14.20 13.04
C VAL A 188 21.42 -15.54 12.83
N THR A 189 22.03 -15.75 11.67
CA THR A 189 22.71 -17.03 11.37
C THR A 189 24.05 -17.11 12.08
N GLU A 190 24.48 -18.32 12.42
CA GLU A 190 25.65 -18.55 13.26
C GLU A 190 26.74 -19.34 12.52
N TYR A 191 26.32 -20.23 11.62
CA TYR A 191 27.20 -21.09 10.82
C TYR A 191 26.65 -21.25 9.40
N GLU A 192 27.49 -21.77 8.50
CA GLU A 192 27.12 -22.06 7.11
C GLU A 192 25.98 -23.10 7.07
N GLY A 193 24.89 -22.78 6.37
CA GLY A 193 23.72 -23.66 6.31
C GLY A 193 22.73 -23.51 7.48
N HIS A 194 22.98 -22.64 8.47
CA HIS A 194 22.03 -22.41 9.58
C HIS A 194 20.65 -21.94 9.10
N ALA A 195 20.58 -21.05 8.11
CA ALA A 195 19.29 -20.63 7.55
C ALA A 195 18.51 -21.82 6.96
N LEU A 196 19.21 -22.75 6.30
CA LEU A 196 18.59 -23.93 5.69
C LEU A 196 18.08 -24.91 6.76
N SER A 197 18.80 -25.11 7.87
CA SER A 197 18.31 -25.97 8.96
C SER A 197 17.05 -25.39 9.59
N VAL A 198 17.04 -24.09 9.91
CA VAL A 198 15.85 -23.41 10.44
C VAL A 198 14.68 -23.50 9.45
N LEU A 199 14.90 -23.28 8.16
CA LEU A 199 13.85 -23.38 7.14
C LEU A 199 13.21 -24.77 7.05
N LYS A 200 13.96 -25.85 7.35
CA LYS A 200 13.42 -27.22 7.34
C LYS A 200 12.50 -27.52 8.53
N GLU A 201 12.71 -26.83 9.65
CA GLU A 201 11.94 -27.01 10.89
C GLU A 201 10.82 -25.98 11.05
N CYS A 202 10.85 -24.92 10.24
CA CYS A 202 9.91 -23.79 10.29
C CYS A 202 8.63 -24.08 9.48
N ASP A 203 7.47 -23.69 10.03
CA ASP A 203 6.23 -23.63 9.26
C ASP A 203 6.22 -22.41 8.33
N LEU A 204 6.61 -22.63 7.08
CA LEU A 204 6.68 -21.57 6.07
C LEU A 204 5.31 -21.02 5.66
N GLN A 205 4.20 -21.73 5.93
CA GLN A 205 2.86 -21.25 5.63
C GLN A 205 2.42 -20.11 6.56
N ALA A 206 3.14 -19.90 7.67
CA ALA A 206 2.90 -18.80 8.60
C ALA A 206 3.49 -17.44 8.16
N PHE A 207 4.21 -17.41 7.03
CA PHE A 207 4.90 -16.22 6.52
C PHE A 207 4.50 -15.93 5.07
N ASP A 208 4.40 -14.64 4.74
CA ASP A 208 4.09 -14.18 3.38
C ASP A 208 5.35 -14.07 2.51
N GLY A 209 6.54 -14.28 3.09
CA GLY A 209 7.84 -14.20 2.44
C GLY A 209 9.02 -14.27 3.40
#